data_AF-A0A7C5H0P9-F1
#
_entry.id   AF-A0A7C5H0P9-F1
#
_cell.length_a   1.000
_cell.length_b   1.000
_cell.length_c   1.000
_cell.angle_alpha   90.00
_cell.angle_beta   90.00
_cell.angle_gamma   90.00
#
_symmetry.space_group_name_H-M   'P 1'
#
loop_
_entity.id
_entity.type
_entity.pdbx_description
1 polymer ?
#
loop_
_entity_poly.entity_id
_entity_poly.type
_entity_poly.pdbx_seq_one_letter_code
_entity_poly.pdbx_strand_id
1 'polypeptide(L)'
;MPSGFSELKSRIIDTGLCTRCGGCAASCPVDAISFTSRGMELTGECIECGICLEICPGKGMDLSFHERRLFGRSRKKPLGGPIGIHRSRMDLTASEREVFIKGYYGGRVSALLIHLFEKDEIDAALLTDWSGTEELSVGRGVVARSR
;
A
#
# COMPACT_ATOMS: atom_id res chain seq x y z
N MET A 1 -8.18 -23.33 19.08
CA MET A 1 -7.54 -22.05 18.71
C MET A 1 -8.58 -21.25 17.94
N PRO A 2 -8.75 -19.93 18.18
CA PRO A 2 -9.69 -19.16 17.37
C PRO A 2 -9.26 -19.26 15.90
N SER A 3 -10.17 -19.67 15.04
CA SER A 3 -9.97 -19.78 13.59
C SER A 3 -10.95 -18.85 12.86
N GLY A 4 -10.63 -18.48 11.62
CA GLY A 4 -11.50 -17.59 10.83
C GLY A 4 -11.40 -16.11 11.21
N PHE A 5 -12.52 -15.40 11.08
CA PHE A 5 -12.53 -13.93 11.15
C PHE A 5 -12.11 -13.37 12.51
N SER A 6 -12.41 -14.05 13.62
CA SER A 6 -12.02 -13.61 14.96
C SER A 6 -10.50 -13.49 15.11
N GLU A 7 -9.74 -14.43 14.52
CA GLU A 7 -8.28 -14.38 14.53
C GLU A 7 -7.75 -13.26 13.63
N LEU A 8 -8.32 -13.09 12.43
CA LEU A 8 -8.00 -11.95 11.56
C LEU A 8 -8.23 -10.62 12.28
N LYS A 9 -9.38 -10.47 12.96
CA LYS A 9 -9.75 -9.25 13.67
C LYS A 9 -8.74 -8.93 14.76
N SER A 10 -8.47 -9.88 15.65
CA SER A 10 -7.57 -9.68 16.79
C SER A 10 -6.12 -9.44 16.37
N ARG A 11 -5.61 -10.14 15.34
CA ARG A 11 -4.20 -10.05 14.92
C ARG A 11 -3.91 -8.90 13.97
N ILE A 12 -4.86 -8.51 13.13
CA ILE A 12 -4.64 -7.56 12.03
C ILE A 12 -5.46 -6.29 12.18
N ILE A 13 -6.77 -6.41 12.41
CA ILE A 13 -7.66 -5.24 12.44
C ILE A 13 -7.42 -4.43 13.72
N ASP A 14 -7.49 -5.10 14.87
CA ASP A 14 -7.38 -4.46 16.18
C ASP A 14 -5.94 -3.99 16.48
N THR A 15 -4.94 -4.55 15.79
CA THR A 15 -3.54 -4.10 15.88
C THR A 15 -3.22 -2.91 14.99
N GLY A 16 -4.15 -2.49 14.12
CA GLY A 16 -3.98 -1.37 13.20
C GLY A 16 -3.18 -1.70 11.93
N LEU A 17 -2.98 -2.99 11.62
CA LEU A 17 -2.29 -3.44 10.40
C LEU A 17 -3.23 -3.49 9.18
N CYS A 18 -4.55 -3.49 9.38
CA CYS A 18 -5.52 -3.54 8.31
C CYS A 18 -5.49 -2.26 7.44
N THR A 19 -5.11 -2.41 6.17
CA THR A 19 -5.13 -1.34 5.15
C THR A 19 -6.47 -1.26 4.41
N ARG A 20 -7.44 -2.11 4.79
CA ARG A 20 -8.77 -2.20 4.20
C ARG A 20 -8.76 -2.50 2.69
N CYS A 21 -7.84 -3.35 2.23
CA CYS A 21 -7.71 -3.74 0.82
C CYS A 21 -8.85 -4.61 0.27
N GLY A 22 -9.75 -5.13 1.12
CA GLY A 22 -10.88 -5.95 0.70
C GLY A 22 -10.56 -7.42 0.39
N GLY A 23 -9.29 -7.83 0.43
CA GLY A 23 -8.89 -9.21 0.09
C GLY A 23 -9.65 -10.29 0.87
N CYS A 24 -9.86 -10.10 2.18
CA CYS A 24 -10.59 -11.05 3.00
C CYS A 24 -12.08 -11.20 2.66
N ALA A 25 -12.72 -10.14 2.15
CA ALA A 25 -14.08 -10.22 1.63
C ALA A 25 -14.09 -10.99 0.31
N ALA A 26 -13.20 -10.63 -0.61
CA ALA A 26 -13.09 -11.28 -1.92
C ALA A 26 -12.73 -12.77 -1.84
N SER A 27 -12.00 -13.20 -0.81
CA SER A 27 -11.59 -14.59 -0.62
C SER A 27 -12.54 -15.40 0.28
N CYS A 28 -13.63 -14.81 0.79
CA CYS A 28 -14.53 -15.51 1.70
C CYS A 28 -15.42 -16.48 0.92
N PRO A 29 -15.37 -17.79 1.16
CA PRO A 29 -16.14 -18.76 0.36
C PRO A 29 -17.65 -18.73 0.61
N VAL A 30 -18.08 -18.01 1.65
CA VAL A 30 -19.48 -17.91 2.09
C VAL A 30 -19.93 -16.45 2.21
N ASP A 31 -19.17 -15.51 1.63
CA ASP A 31 -19.47 -14.08 1.61
C ASP A 31 -19.79 -13.46 2.99
N ALA A 32 -19.22 -14.02 4.06
CA ALA A 32 -19.51 -13.60 5.43
C ALA A 32 -18.85 -12.28 5.83
N ILE A 33 -17.92 -11.75 5.03
CA ILE A 33 -17.11 -10.56 5.34
C ILE A 33 -17.45 -9.45 4.35
N SER A 34 -17.72 -8.24 4.84
CA SER A 34 -18.00 -7.06 4.01
C SER A 34 -17.22 -5.83 4.46
N PHE A 35 -16.98 -4.91 3.52
CA PHE A 35 -16.43 -3.59 3.82
C PHE A 35 -17.56 -2.64 4.22
N THR A 36 -17.55 -2.16 5.46
CA THR A 36 -18.51 -1.20 6.00
C THR A 36 -17.82 0.13 6.34
N SER A 37 -18.60 1.12 6.77
CA SER A 37 -18.06 2.40 7.27
C SER A 37 -17.09 2.21 8.44
N ARG A 38 -17.26 1.16 9.24
CA ARG A 38 -16.38 0.85 10.39
C ARG A 38 -15.13 0.07 9.99
N GLY A 39 -15.14 -0.62 8.86
CA GLY A 39 -14.01 -1.39 8.34
C GLY A 39 -14.45 -2.74 7.80
N MET A 40 -13.57 -3.74 7.86
CA MET A 40 -13.95 -5.11 7.52
C MET A 40 -14.75 -5.70 8.69
N GLU A 41 -15.97 -6.13 8.43
CA GLU A 41 -16.89 -6.68 9.44
C GLU A 41 -17.50 -8.00 8.97
N LEU A 42 -17.96 -8.81 9.92
CA LEU A 42 -18.84 -9.94 9.61
C LEU A 42 -20.26 -9.41 9.36
N THR A 43 -20.81 -9.76 8.20
CA THR A 43 -22.19 -9.46 7.80
C THR A 43 -22.99 -10.73 7.49
N GLY A 44 -22.31 -11.88 7.35
CA GLY A 44 -22.92 -13.19 7.21
C GLY A 44 -22.37 -14.20 8.22
N GLU A 45 -22.65 -15.49 7.98
CA GLU A 45 -22.27 -16.58 8.89
C GLU A 45 -20.86 -17.10 8.59
N CYS A 46 -19.94 -16.93 9.54
CA CYS A 46 -18.56 -17.39 9.39
C CYS A 46 -18.45 -18.89 9.67
N ILE A 47 -17.90 -19.64 8.71
CA ILE A 47 -17.59 -21.08 8.85
C ILE A 47 -16.18 -21.37 9.41
N GLU A 48 -15.53 -20.35 9.99
CA GLU A 48 -14.21 -20.43 10.65
C GLU A 48 -13.03 -21.02 9.81
N CYS A 49 -13.12 -21.00 8.48
CA CYS A 49 -12.12 -21.62 7.59
C CYS A 49 -10.70 -21.01 7.60
N GLY A 50 -10.49 -19.82 8.17
CA GLY A 50 -9.16 -19.19 8.30
C GLY A 50 -8.56 -18.55 7.02
N ILE A 51 -9.13 -18.79 5.83
CA ILE A 51 -8.60 -18.28 4.54
C ILE A 51 -8.33 -16.76 4.58
N CYS A 52 -9.23 -16.01 5.19
CA CYS A 52 -9.14 -14.55 5.31
C CYS A 52 -7.84 -14.07 6.00
N LEU A 53 -7.29 -14.84 6.94
CA LEU A 53 -6.01 -14.55 7.58
C LEU A 53 -4.83 -15.03 6.73
N GLU A 54 -4.95 -16.21 6.11
CA GLU A 54 -3.88 -16.78 5.25
C GLU A 54 -3.51 -15.86 4.09
N ILE A 55 -4.50 -15.28 3.43
CA ILE A 55 -4.29 -14.37 2.29
C ILE A 55 -3.92 -12.95 2.72
N CYS A 56 -3.98 -12.62 4.02
CA CYS A 56 -3.79 -11.27 4.48
C CYS A 56 -2.31 -10.87 4.41
N PRO A 57 -1.93 -9.81 3.67
CA PRO A 57 -0.53 -9.36 3.62
C PRO A 57 -0.02 -8.81 4.95
N GLY A 58 -0.92 -8.48 5.88
CA GLY A 58 -0.57 -8.10 7.25
C GLY A 58 -0.13 -9.31 8.11
N LYS A 59 -0.44 -10.54 7.70
CA LYS A 59 -0.04 -11.74 8.43
C LYS A 59 1.49 -11.84 8.46
N GLY A 60 2.05 -11.88 9.67
CA GLY A 60 3.51 -11.95 9.88
C GLY A 60 4.23 -10.61 9.79
N MET A 61 3.51 -9.49 9.60
CA MET A 61 4.11 -8.17 9.54
C MET A 61 4.49 -7.66 10.93
N ASP A 62 5.79 -7.57 11.24
CA ASP A 62 6.30 -6.84 12.40
C ASP A 62 6.63 -5.39 12.01
N LEU A 63 5.60 -4.54 12.04
CA LEU A 63 5.74 -3.13 11.71
C LEU A 63 6.76 -2.42 12.62
N SER A 64 6.85 -2.81 13.89
CA SER A 64 7.77 -2.16 14.84
C SER A 64 9.23 -2.49 14.52
N PHE A 65 9.53 -3.72 14.09
CA PHE A 65 10.84 -4.11 13.60
C PHE A 65 11.25 -3.30 12.36
N HIS A 66 10.37 -3.24 11.35
CA HIS A 66 10.66 -2.50 10.12
C HIS A 66 10.85 -1.00 10.38
N GLU A 67 10.07 -0.41 11.27
CA GLU A 67 10.21 0.99 11.65
C GLU A 67 11.55 1.30 12.32
N ARG A 68 12.00 0.46 13.26
CA ARG A 68 13.33 0.63 13.88
C ARG A 68 14.43 0.47 12.85
N ARG A 69 14.30 -0.50 11.96
CA ARG A 69 15.31 -0.74 10.90
C ARG A 69 15.40 0.43 9.93
N LEU A 70 14.28 1.00 9.50
CA LEU A 70 14.25 2.06 8.49
C LEU A 70 14.42 3.47 9.07
N PHE A 71 13.87 3.72 10.26
CA PHE A 71 13.76 5.07 10.81
C PHE A 71 14.40 5.24 12.20
N GLY A 72 15.00 4.19 12.76
CA GLY A 72 15.66 4.24 14.07
C GLY A 72 14.70 4.37 15.27
N ARG A 73 13.38 4.40 15.03
CA ARG A 73 12.35 4.53 16.08
C ARG A 73 11.08 3.80 15.67
N SER A 74 10.27 3.39 16.64
CA SER A 74 8.90 2.89 16.40
C SER A 74 7.86 3.95 16.75
N ARG A 75 6.71 3.90 16.11
CA ARG A 75 5.54 4.69 16.50
C ARG A 75 5.00 4.19 17.84
N LYS A 76 4.59 5.12 18.71
CA LYS A 76 3.78 4.79 19.89
C LYS A 76 2.32 4.63 19.47
N LYS A 77 1.61 3.68 20.08
CA LYS A 77 0.18 3.47 19.84
C LYS A 77 -0.65 4.65 20.39
N PRO A 78 -1.73 5.07 19.71
CA PRO A 78 -2.17 4.62 18.38
C PRO A 78 -1.20 5.11 17.29
N LEU A 79 -0.84 4.21 16.37
CA LEU A 79 0.23 4.30 15.37
C LEU A 79 0.45 5.71 14.77
N GLY A 80 1.26 6.57 15.42
CA GLY A 80 1.91 7.77 14.85
C GLY A 80 1.11 8.69 13.90
N GLY A 81 -0.21 8.76 14.01
CA GLY A 81 -1.09 9.50 13.09
C GLY A 81 -1.22 8.86 11.70
N PRO A 82 -2.13 9.38 10.84
CA PRO A 82 -2.52 8.74 9.58
C PRO A 82 -1.39 8.55 8.54
N ILE A 83 -0.27 9.24 8.72
CA ILE A 83 0.81 9.33 7.73
C ILE A 83 2.07 8.55 8.18
N GLY A 84 2.14 8.17 9.45
CA GLY A 84 3.26 7.42 9.99
C GLY A 84 4.53 8.24 10.26
N ILE A 85 5.68 7.56 10.29
CA ILE A 85 6.97 8.16 10.65
C ILE A 85 7.46 9.04 9.51
N HIS A 86 7.63 10.33 9.78
CA HIS A 86 8.20 11.30 8.85
C HIS A 86 9.14 12.27 9.57
N ARG A 87 10.00 12.95 8.80
CA ARG A 87 10.87 14.03 9.27
C ARG A 87 10.30 15.41 8.95
N SER A 88 9.76 15.55 7.74
CA SER A 88 9.15 16.79 7.23
C SER A 88 8.03 16.44 6.26
N ARG A 89 7.19 17.42 5.94
CA ARG A 89 6.12 17.33 4.94
C ARG A 89 6.26 18.54 4.04
N MET A 90 6.33 18.28 2.74
CA MET A 90 6.51 19.30 1.72
C MET A 90 5.58 18.99 0.57
N ASP A 91 5.12 20.04 -0.10
CA ASP A 91 4.38 19.91 -1.35
C ASP A 91 5.30 20.38 -2.50
N LEU A 92 5.35 19.60 -3.57
CA LEU A 92 6.29 19.81 -4.67
C LEU A 92 5.56 19.66 -5.99
N THR A 93 6.12 20.23 -7.04
CA THR A 93 5.67 20.04 -8.42
C THR A 93 6.86 20.17 -9.36
N ALA A 94 6.77 19.61 -10.56
CA ALA A 94 7.83 19.73 -11.55
C ALA A 94 8.00 21.19 -11.99
N SER A 95 9.24 21.68 -11.99
CA SER A 95 9.60 23.00 -12.53
C SER A 95 9.59 23.02 -14.06
N GLU A 96 9.85 21.87 -14.68
CA GLU A 96 9.83 21.72 -16.12
C GLU A 96 8.40 21.51 -16.62
N ARG A 97 7.98 22.36 -17.56
CA ARG A 97 6.58 22.41 -18.03
C ARG A 97 6.10 21.11 -18.65
N GLU A 98 6.94 20.41 -19.42
CA GLU A 98 6.54 19.16 -20.04
C GLU A 98 6.28 18.06 -19.00
N VAL A 99 7.18 17.93 -18.02
CA VAL A 99 7.06 16.99 -16.91
C VAL A 99 5.83 17.33 -16.04
N PHE A 100 5.58 18.62 -15.81
CA PHE A 100 4.39 19.08 -15.08
C PHE A 100 3.08 18.67 -15.78
N ILE A 101 3.00 18.86 -17.09
CA ILE A 101 1.77 18.59 -17.86
C ILE A 101 1.52 17.09 -18.03
N LYS A 102 2.57 16.32 -18.36
CA LYS A 102 2.43 14.88 -18.65
C LYS A 102 2.45 14.02 -17.39
N GLY A 103 3.09 14.48 -16.33
CA GLY A 103 3.30 13.71 -15.11
C GLY A 103 2.08 13.73 -14.18
N TYR A 104 1.79 12.58 -13.57
CA TYR A 104 0.73 12.45 -12.58
C TYR A 104 0.95 13.43 -11.40
N TYR A 105 -0.11 14.14 -11.00
CA TYR A 105 -0.11 15.10 -9.89
C TYR A 105 0.99 16.18 -10.01
N GLY A 106 1.20 16.71 -11.21
CA GLY A 106 2.19 17.75 -11.49
C GLY A 106 3.62 17.21 -11.63
N GLY A 107 3.76 15.92 -11.92
CA GLY A 107 5.04 15.29 -12.24
C GLY A 107 6.01 15.16 -11.07
N ARG A 108 5.53 15.04 -9.83
CA ARG A 108 6.36 15.01 -8.61
C ARG A 108 7.39 13.87 -8.60
N VAL A 109 6.90 12.65 -8.80
CA VAL A 109 7.74 11.45 -8.84
C VAL A 109 8.65 11.48 -10.07
N SER A 110 8.09 11.87 -11.22
CA SER A 110 8.84 12.00 -12.47
C SER A 110 10.01 12.98 -12.36
N ALA A 111 9.79 14.16 -11.80
CA ALA A 111 10.83 15.16 -11.58
C ALA A 111 11.95 14.66 -10.65
N LEU A 112 11.59 13.93 -9.59
CA LEU A 112 12.59 13.32 -8.70
C LEU A 112 13.42 12.24 -9.42
N LEU A 113 12.78 11.36 -10.19
CA LEU A 113 13.48 10.31 -10.93
C LEU A 113 14.41 10.89 -12.00
N ILE A 114 13.92 11.88 -12.75
CA ILE A 114 14.72 12.61 -13.75
C ILE A 114 15.95 13.23 -13.09
N HIS A 115 15.78 13.91 -11.94
CA HIS A 115 16.89 14.48 -11.20
C HIS A 115 17.93 13.42 -10.80
N LEU A 116 17.48 12.27 -10.29
CA LEU A 116 18.38 11.18 -9.88
C LEU A 116 19.14 10.59 -11.08
N PHE A 117 18.52 10.46 -12.25
CA PHE A 117 19.21 10.05 -13.48
C PHE A 117 20.21 11.11 -13.97
N GLU A 118 19.84 12.39 -13.97
CA GLU A 118 20.73 13.49 -14.39
C GLU A 118 21.93 13.69 -13.44
N LYS A 119 21.82 13.19 -12.20
CA LYS A 119 22.89 13.18 -11.20
C LYS A 119 23.67 11.88 -11.14
N ASP A 120 23.32 10.90 -11.98
CA ASP A 120 23.90 9.55 -11.96
C ASP A 120 23.82 8.90 -10.55
N GLU A 121 22.78 9.20 -9.78
CA GLU A 121 22.54 8.61 -8.44
C GLU A 121 21.82 7.25 -8.50
N ILE A 122 21.23 6.93 -9.65
CA ILE A 122 20.58 5.65 -9.95
C ILE A 122 20.93 5.17 -11.36
N ASP A 123 21.12 3.86 -11.53
CA ASP A 123 21.33 3.23 -12.84
C ASP A 123 20.01 2.86 -13.53
N ALA A 124 18.94 2.67 -12.74
CA ALA A 124 17.65 2.24 -13.23
C ALA A 124 16.52 2.54 -12.23
N ALA A 125 15.31 2.68 -12.77
CA ALA A 125 14.06 2.79 -12.00
C ALA A 125 13.05 1.74 -12.48
N LEU A 126 12.44 1.02 -11.53
CA LEU A 126 11.32 0.12 -11.80
C LEU A 126 10.02 0.92 -11.80
N LEU A 127 9.36 0.99 -12.96
CA LEU A 127 8.16 1.80 -13.17
C LEU A 127 7.02 0.94 -13.72
N THR A 128 5.82 1.53 -13.73
CA THR A 128 4.65 0.98 -14.40
C THR A 128 4.25 1.89 -15.54
N ASP A 129 4.29 1.34 -16.75
CA ASP A 129 3.69 1.92 -17.93
C ASP A 129 2.28 1.34 -18.13
N TRP A 130 1.55 1.86 -19.10
CA TRP A 130 0.24 1.35 -19.48
C TRP A 130 0.31 0.65 -20.84
N SER A 131 -0.40 -0.46 -20.96
CA SER A 131 -0.64 -1.13 -22.23
C SER A 131 -2.12 -1.49 -22.35
N GLY A 132 -2.65 -1.51 -23.57
CA GLY A 132 -4.05 -1.83 -23.84
C GLY A 132 -4.82 -0.69 -24.51
N THR A 133 -6.15 -0.82 -24.53
CA THR A 133 -7.07 0.19 -25.09
C THR A 133 -7.61 1.10 -23.97
N GLU A 134 -8.34 2.17 -24.33
CA GLU A 134 -9.01 3.02 -23.34
C GLU A 134 -9.98 2.23 -22.44
N GLU A 135 -10.56 1.13 -22.94
CA GLU A 135 -11.52 0.31 -22.21
C GLU A 135 -10.86 -0.72 -21.28
N LEU A 136 -9.65 -1.16 -21.60
CA LEU A 136 -8.90 -2.21 -20.89
C LEU A 136 -7.42 -1.82 -20.83
N SER A 137 -7.09 -0.95 -19.88
CA SER A 137 -5.70 -0.60 -19.57
C SER A 137 -5.15 -1.54 -18.50
N VAL A 138 -4.01 -2.17 -18.80
CA VAL A 138 -3.26 -3.01 -17.84
C VAL A 138 -1.90 -2.40 -17.59
N GLY A 139 -1.50 -2.40 -16.31
CA GLY A 139 -0.18 -1.94 -15.89
C GLY A 139 0.89 -2.89 -16.43
N ARG A 140 1.85 -2.35 -17.17
CA ARG A 140 3.04 -3.05 -17.67
C ARG A 140 4.26 -2.59 -16.89
N GLY A 141 4.98 -3.53 -16.28
CA GLY A 141 6.27 -3.22 -15.64
C GLY A 141 7.31 -2.81 -16.68
N VAL A 142 8.04 -1.74 -16.40
CA VAL A 142 9.16 -1.26 -17.24
C VAL A 142 10.36 -0.91 -16.38
N VAL A 143 11.56 -1.04 -16.97
CA VAL A 143 12.82 -0.63 -16.35
C VAL A 143 13.35 0.56 -17.13
N ALA A 144 13.20 1.76 -16.56
CA ALA A 144 13.81 2.96 -17.12
C ALA A 144 15.30 2.96 -16.74
N ARG A 145 16.16 3.32 -17.69
CA ARG A 145 17.63 3.44 -17.50
C ARG A 145 18.15 4.84 -17.83
N SER A 146 17.25 5.73 -18.16
CA SER A 146 17.50 7.12 -18.52
C SER A 146 16.26 7.94 -18.19
N ARG A 147 16.42 9.25 -18.33
CA ARG A 147 15.33 10.20 -18.49
C ARG A 147 14.34 9.76 -19.56
#